data_AF-A0A8T0U9V9-F1
#
_entry.id   AF-A0A8T0U9V9-F1
#
_cell.length_a   1.000
_cell.length_b   1.000
_cell.length_c   1.000
_cell.angle_alpha   90.00
_cell.angle_beta   90.00
_cell.angle_gamma   90.00
#
_symmetry.space_group_name_H-M   'P 1'
#
loop_
_entity.id
_entity.type
_entity.pdbx_description
1 polymer ?
#
loop_
_entity_poly.entity_id
_entity_poly.type
_entity_poly.pdbx_seq_one_letter_code
_entity_poly.pdbx_strand_id
1 'polypeptide(L)' 'MNSLLILTAWSIWKMRNRCMFDGCQPAARPVLQEIHEQANLWKLAGAKALGELLP' A
#
# COMPACT_ATOMS: atom_id res chain seq x y z
N MET A 1 13.40 0.72 4.61
CA MET A 1 12.89 2.08 4.32
C MET A 1 12.41 2.22 2.87
N ASN A 2 13.26 1.98 1.85
CA ASN A 2 12.92 2.23 0.44
C ASN A 2 11.72 1.44 -0.08
N SER A 3 11.54 0.19 0.35
CA SER A 3 10.43 -0.66 -0.09
C SER A 3 9.05 -0.19 0.42
N LEU A 4 8.96 0.37 1.63
CA LEU A 4 7.70 0.93 2.15
C LEU A 4 7.32 2.22 1.42
N LEU A 5 8.31 3.04 1.07
CA LEU A 5 8.10 4.25 0.26
C LEU A 5 7.58 3.89 -1.13
N ILE A 6 8.18 2.89 -1.78
CA ILE A 6 7.74 2.38 -3.08
C ILE A 6 6.31 1.83 -2.98
N LEU A 7 6.01 1.02 -1.95
CA LEU A 7 4.67 0.46 -1.73
C LEU A 7 3.63 1.56 -1.53
N THR A 8 3.94 2.57 -0.72
CA THR A 8 3.05 3.71 -0.46
C THR A 8 2.78 4.50 -1.75
N ALA A 9 3.84 4.85 -2.49
CA ALA A 9 3.70 5.58 -3.74
C ALA A 9 2.90 4.79 -4.79
N TRP A 10 3.15 3.49 -4.88
CA TRP A 10 2.42 2.58 -5.76
C TRP A 10 0.93 2.49 -5.42
N SER A 11 0.58 2.32 -4.14
CA SER A 11 -0.82 2.25 -3.69
C SER A 11 -1.57 3.56 -3.94
N ILE A 12 -0.91 4.72 -3.77
CA ILE A 12 -1.49 6.03 -4.12
C ILE A 12 -1.74 6.14 -5.62
N TRP A 13 -0.74 5.75 -6.44
CA TRP A 13 -0.88 5.77 -7.90
C TRP A 13 -2.04 4.87 -8.37
N LYS A 14 -2.19 3.68 -7.78
CA LYS A 14 -3.29 2.76 -8.07
C LYS A 14 -4.65 3.35 -7.72
N MET A 15 -4.80 3.98 -6.55
CA MET A 15 -6.04 4.68 -6.17
C MET A 15 -6.38 5.80 -7.15
N ARG A 16 -5.39 6.61 -7.57
CA ARG A 16 -5.61 7.67 -8.56
C ARG A 16 -6.11 7.12 -9.89
N ASN A 17 -5.55 6.01 -10.36
CA ASN A 17 -6.04 5.35 -11.57
C ASN A 17 -7.45 4.83 -11.41
N ARG A 18 -7.76 4.19 -10.28
CA ARG A 18 -9.11 3.73 -9.98
C ARG A 18 -10.13 4.88 -10.01
N CYS A 19 -9.79 6.03 -9.43
CA CYS A 19 -10.62 7.22 -9.48
C CYS A 19 -10.86 7.70 -10.92
N MET A 20 -9.83 7.63 -11.76
CA MET A 20 -9.91 8.08 -13.15
C MET A 20 -10.73 7.11 -14.04
N PHE A 21 -10.55 5.81 -13.88
CA PHE A 21 -11.17 4.80 -14.74
C PHE A 21 -12.54 4.34 -14.23
N ASP A 22 -12.71 4.17 -12.92
CA ASP A 22 -13.94 3.64 -12.31
C ASP A 22 -14.85 4.75 -11.76
N GLY A 23 -14.42 6.02 -11.84
CA GLY A 23 -15.15 7.16 -11.29
C GLY A 23 -15.27 7.15 -9.76
N CYS A 24 -14.45 6.36 -9.06
CA CYS A 24 -14.51 6.28 -7.60
C CYS A 24 -13.93 7.55 -6.95
N GLN A 25 -14.44 7.90 -5.76
CA GLN A 25 -13.87 9.03 -5.00
C GLN A 25 -12.54 8.62 -4.34
N PRO A 26 -11.53 9.52 -4.32
CA PRO A 26 -10.27 9.24 -3.67
C PRO A 26 -10.47 9.08 -2.16
N ALA A 27 -9.97 7.99 -1.60
CA ALA A 27 -10.07 7.70 -0.17
C ALA A 27 -8.74 7.19 0.39
N ALA A 28 -8.36 7.67 1.59
CA ALA A 28 -7.14 7.23 2.25
C ALA A 28 -7.26 5.82 2.86
N ARG A 29 -8.45 5.45 3.35
CA ARG A 29 -8.67 4.16 4.03
C ARG A 29 -8.30 2.95 3.16
N PRO A 30 -8.76 2.83 1.89
CA PRO A 30 -8.41 1.67 1.06
C PRO A 30 -6.92 1.61 0.72
N VAL A 31 -6.27 2.77 0.56
CA VAL A 31 -4.82 2.85 0.31
C VAL A 31 -4.05 2.34 1.51
N LEU A 32 -4.43 2.75 2.73
CA LEU A 32 -3.80 2.29 3.97
C LEU A 32 -4.02 0.79 4.21
N GLN A 33 -5.22 0.28 3.94
CA GLN A 33 -5.52 -1.15 4.01
C GLN A 33 -4.62 -1.96 3.07
N GLU A 34 -4.51 -1.53 1.81
CA GLU A 34 -3.64 -2.21 0.84
C GLU A 34 -2.17 -2.17 1.25
N ILE A 35 -1.67 -1.05 1.76
CA ILE A 35 -0.29 -0.95 2.27
C ILE A 35 -0.06 -1.95 3.42
N HIS A 36 -0.99 -2.03 4.37
CA HIS A 36 -0.87 -2.92 5.52
C HIS A 36 -0.94 -4.40 5.11
N GLU A 37 -1.88 -4.75 4.22
CA GLU A 37 -1.99 -6.11 3.66
C GLU A 37 -0.73 -6.52 2.91
N GLN A 38 -0.21 -5.67 2.02
CA GLN A 38 0.99 -5.98 1.25
C GLN A 38 2.23 -6.07 2.14
N ALA A 39 2.37 -5.21 3.14
CA ALA A 39 3.48 -5.29 4.09
C ALA A 39 3.44 -6.59 4.91
N ASN A 40 2.26 -7.05 5.32
CA ASN A 40 2.10 -8.33 6.01
C ASN A 40 2.42 -9.52 5.10
N LEU A 41 1.96 -9.50 3.85
CA LEU A 41 2.30 -10.54 2.88
C LEU A 41 3.81 -10.59 2.62
N TRP A 42 4.47 -9.43 2.50
CA TRP A 42 5.91 -9.36 2.30
C TRP A 42 6.67 -9.82 3.55
N LYS A 43 6.19 -9.50 4.75
CA LYS A 43 6.71 -10.03 6.02
C LYS A 43 6.67 -11.56 6.03
N LEU A 44 5.53 -12.16 5.64
CA LEU A 44 5.37 -13.61 5.53
C LEU A 44 6.30 -14.22 4.47
N ALA A 45 6.54 -13.50 3.38
CA ALA A 45 7.50 -13.87 2.34
C ALA A 45 8.98 -13.65 2.73
N GLY A 46 9.27 -13.20 3.97
CA GLY A 46 10.63 -13.05 4.50
C GLY A 46 11.15 -11.62 4.57
N ALA A 47 10.41 -10.61 4.10
CA ALA A 47 10.76 -9.19 4.23
C ALA A 47 10.41 -8.65 5.63
N LYS A 48 10.99 -9.25 6.68
CA LYS A 48 10.63 -9.03 8.09
C LYS A 48 10.65 -7.56 8.54
N ALA A 49 11.65 -6.80 8.07
CA ALA A 49 11.81 -5.38 8.41
C ALA A 49 10.66 -4.47 7.93
N LEU A 50 9.84 -4.91 6.97
CA LEU A 50 8.68 -4.15 6.48
C LEU A 50 7.47 -4.28 7.39
N GLY A 51 7.26 -5.47 7.96
CA GLY A 51 6.17 -5.73 8.90
C GLY A 51 6.48 -5.35 10.34
N GLU A 52 7.63 -4.72 10.59
CA GLU A 52 8.00 -4.07 11.86
C GLU A 52 7.81 -2.55 11.81
N LEU A 53 7.75 -1.95 10.61
CA LEU A 53 7.60 -0.51 10.39
C LEU A 53 6.13 -0.05 10.37
N LEU A 54 5.20 -0.99 10.23
CA LEU A 54 3.77 -0.74 10.28
C LEU A 54 3.23 -1.30 11.62
N PRO A 55 2.51 -0.48 12.41
CA PRO A 55 1.92 -0.91 13.68
C PRO A 55 0.82 -1.96 13.47
#